data_AF-A0A3E2HJK7-F1
#
_entry.id   AF-A0A3E2HJK7-F1
#
_cell.length_a   1.000
_cell.length_b   1.000
_cell.length_c   1.000
_cell.angle_alpha   90.00
_cell.angle_beta   90.00
_cell.angle_gamma   90.00
#
_symmetry.space_group_name_H-M   'P 1'
#
loop_
_entity.id
_entity.type
_entity.pdbx_description
1 polymer ?
#
loop_
_entity_poly.entity_id
_entity_poly.type
_entity_poly.pdbx_seq_one_letter_code
_entity_poly.pdbx_strand_id
1 'polypeptide(L)'
;MGKAKRQKLHNKKHKQISPSKALQNPNGSSIQKSGAEKPKPKPHKQAQHSAPTVPFSPSENILLIGEGDLSFARSLIEHHKCTNVTATVLEPSLAVLEEKYPQAIENVRVIEEGGGKVMYGVDAGKMKAWTKGKKGKEKEGIMDRIVFNFPHVGGKSTDVNRQVRYNQELLVSFFTHAISSLRPAPKPLSTTPPSIIVTLFTNPPYTLWNIRDLARHSGLAVHTSFRFQAAAYPGYRHARTLGVVKSKKGEGEGGWKGEEREARSYVFVRKEDGELWNAAANAGKRKRGEEESDSESDSENRSGEHSEAEEPDDWDEKK
;
A
#
# COMPACT_ATOMS: atom_id res chain seq x y z
N MET A 1 -29.53 -2.61 -60.90
CA MET A 1 -28.90 -1.71 -59.91
C MET A 1 -28.13 -2.57 -58.92
N GLY A 2 -26.83 -2.49 -58.64
CA GLY A 2 -25.67 -1.77 -59.20
C GLY A 2 -24.42 -2.50 -58.68
N LYS A 3 -23.44 -2.80 -59.56
CA LYS A 3 -22.17 -3.46 -59.21
C LYS A 3 -21.17 -2.41 -58.71
N ALA A 4 -20.45 -2.67 -57.61
CA ALA A 4 -19.27 -1.90 -57.18
C ALA A 4 -18.11 -2.88 -56.89
N LYS A 5 -17.23 -3.14 -57.88
CA LYS A 5 -15.91 -2.52 -58.11
C LYS A 5 -14.90 -2.64 -56.94
N ARG A 6 -14.13 -3.74 -56.97
CA ARG A 6 -12.78 -3.82 -56.37
C ARG A 6 -11.82 -2.99 -57.23
N GLN A 7 -11.18 -1.98 -56.66
CA GLN A 7 -10.06 -1.29 -57.29
C GLN A 7 -8.74 -2.00 -56.94
N LYS A 8 -8.05 -2.47 -57.97
CA LYS A 8 -6.63 -2.84 -57.94
C LYS A 8 -5.82 -1.59 -58.20
N LEU A 9 -4.88 -1.26 -57.32
CA LEU A 9 -3.84 -0.26 -57.60
C LEU A 9 -2.54 -0.97 -57.99
N HIS A 10 -2.02 -0.52 -59.13
CA HIS A 10 -0.83 -1.02 -59.80
C HIS A 10 0.46 -0.55 -59.11
N ASN A 11 1.44 -1.44 -59.17
CA ASN A 11 2.82 -1.28 -58.75
C ASN A 11 3.57 -0.31 -59.69
N LYS A 12 4.29 0.68 -59.16
CA LYS A 12 5.37 1.38 -59.88
C LYS A 12 6.55 1.59 -58.93
N LYS A 13 7.64 0.89 -59.21
CA LYS A 13 8.98 1.08 -58.63
C LYS A 13 9.53 2.45 -59.07
N HIS A 14 10.23 3.17 -58.19
CA HIS A 14 11.54 3.74 -58.53
C HIS A 14 12.32 4.31 -57.32
N LYS A 15 13.57 3.81 -57.23
CA LYS A 15 14.84 4.41 -56.78
C LYS A 15 15.02 4.98 -55.36
N GLN A 16 15.97 4.34 -54.68
CA GLN A 16 16.75 4.82 -53.54
C GLN A 16 17.61 6.04 -53.89
N ILE A 17 17.73 6.97 -52.93
CA ILE A 17 18.85 7.93 -52.84
C ILE A 17 19.20 8.11 -51.35
N SER A 18 20.48 7.91 -51.04
CA SER A 18 21.16 8.11 -49.75
C SER A 18 21.92 9.46 -49.76
N PRO A 19 22.46 9.94 -48.61
CA PRO A 19 22.40 11.35 -48.22
C PRO A 19 23.60 12.19 -48.67
N SER A 20 23.37 13.47 -48.97
CA SER A 20 24.43 14.44 -49.25
C SER A 20 24.45 15.61 -48.26
N LYS A 21 25.69 15.96 -47.93
CA LYS A 21 26.22 16.87 -46.90
C LYS A 21 25.76 18.33 -46.95
N ALA A 22 25.73 18.90 -45.74
CA ALA A 22 26.11 20.25 -45.29
C ALA A 22 26.32 21.36 -46.33
N LEU A 23 25.58 22.46 -46.13
CA LEU A 23 25.94 23.81 -46.57
C LEU A 23 25.78 24.77 -45.38
N GLN A 24 26.90 25.39 -45.01
CA GLN A 24 26.98 26.51 -44.06
C GLN A 24 26.44 27.77 -44.73
N ASN A 25 25.77 28.64 -43.96
CA ASN A 25 25.60 30.03 -44.32
C ASN A 25 25.97 30.94 -43.13
N PRO A 26 26.66 32.08 -43.38
CA PRO A 26 27.18 32.99 -42.37
C PRO A 26 26.16 34.10 -42.01
N ASN A 27 26.53 34.91 -41.01
CA ASN A 27 25.84 36.06 -40.40
C ASN A 27 24.84 35.66 -39.31
N GLY A 28 24.99 36.01 -38.03
CA GLY A 28 25.71 37.13 -37.44
C GLY A 28 24.73 38.17 -36.92
N SER A 29 23.99 37.86 -35.85
CA SER A 29 23.50 38.88 -34.91
C SER A 29 23.29 38.24 -33.53
N SER A 30 23.99 38.83 -32.55
CA SER A 30 24.11 38.40 -31.17
C SER A 30 22.86 38.78 -30.37
N ILE A 31 22.16 37.79 -29.81
CA ILE A 31 21.22 37.99 -28.70
C ILE A 31 21.80 37.28 -27.48
N GLN A 32 22.19 38.09 -26.49
CA GLN A 32 22.67 37.66 -25.18
C GLN A 32 21.59 36.84 -24.47
N LYS A 33 21.86 35.55 -24.21
CA LYS A 33 21.10 34.74 -23.27
C LYS A 33 21.80 34.79 -21.92
N SER A 34 21.11 35.35 -20.94
CA SER A 34 21.42 35.24 -19.52
C SER A 34 21.58 33.77 -19.12
N GLY A 35 22.69 33.46 -18.45
CA GLY A 35 23.01 32.12 -17.98
C GLY A 35 22.08 31.70 -16.85
N ALA A 36 21.18 30.76 -17.13
CA ALA A 36 20.52 29.99 -16.08
C ALA A 36 21.49 28.89 -15.63
N GLU A 37 22.00 29.02 -14.40
CA GLU A 37 22.78 27.97 -13.74
C GLU A 37 21.96 26.68 -13.65
N LYS A 38 22.51 25.58 -14.17
CA LYS A 38 21.97 24.24 -13.95
C LYS A 38 22.03 23.92 -12.45
N PRO A 39 20.93 23.55 -11.79
CA PRO A 39 20.99 23.16 -10.39
C PRO A 39 21.85 21.89 -10.27
N LYS A 40 22.89 21.97 -9.43
CA LYS A 40 23.73 20.83 -9.05
C LYS A 40 22.84 19.72 -8.47
N PRO A 41 23.07 18.43 -8.80
CA PRO A 41 22.31 17.34 -8.20
C PRO A 41 22.57 17.33 -6.69
N LYS A 42 21.50 17.48 -5.90
CA LYS A 42 21.57 17.27 -4.46
C LYS A 42 22.04 15.83 -4.23
N PRO A 43 22.95 15.58 -3.27
CA PRO A 43 23.38 14.23 -2.97
C PRO A 43 22.16 13.38 -2.64
N HIS A 44 22.02 12.24 -3.33
CA HIS A 44 21.06 11.20 -2.96
C HIS A 44 21.34 10.84 -1.50
N LYS A 45 20.49 11.34 -0.58
CA LYS A 45 20.46 10.78 0.77
C LYS A 45 20.15 9.29 0.58
N GLN A 46 21.11 8.44 0.93
CA GLN A 46 20.89 7.01 1.05
C GLN A 46 19.58 6.83 1.82
N ALA A 47 18.64 6.07 1.26
CA ALA A 47 17.37 5.80 1.91
C ALA A 47 17.69 5.24 3.30
N GLN A 48 17.45 6.03 4.35
CA GLN A 48 17.56 5.55 5.71
C GLN A 48 16.73 4.28 5.81
N HIS A 49 17.33 3.18 6.22
CA HIS A 49 16.67 1.90 6.43
C HIS A 49 15.64 2.08 7.57
N SER A 50 14.45 2.57 7.24
CA SER A 50 13.35 2.67 8.20
C SER A 50 12.97 1.27 8.65
N ALA A 51 12.81 1.08 9.96
CA ALA A 51 12.34 -0.17 10.53
C ALA A 51 11.05 -0.64 9.81
N PRO A 52 10.91 -1.94 9.52
CA PRO A 52 9.73 -2.46 8.84
C PRO A 52 8.46 -2.30 9.66
N THR A 53 7.40 -1.89 8.97
CA THR A 53 6.05 -1.90 9.53
C THR A 53 5.41 -3.26 9.26
N VAL A 54 5.07 -3.98 10.32
CA VAL A 54 4.27 -5.20 10.28
C VAL A 54 2.92 -4.88 10.93
N PRO A 55 1.82 -4.73 10.16
CA PRO A 55 0.54 -4.23 10.67
C PRO A 55 -0.31 -5.35 11.29
N PHE A 56 0.31 -6.37 11.88
CA PHE A 56 -0.36 -7.57 12.36
C PHE A 56 -0.02 -7.81 13.83
N SER A 57 -1.02 -8.23 14.59
CA SER A 57 -0.84 -8.75 15.95
C SER A 57 -1.16 -10.26 15.99
N PRO A 58 -0.45 -11.07 16.80
CA PRO A 58 -0.68 -12.51 16.92
C PRO A 58 -2.14 -12.95 17.13
N SER A 59 -2.93 -12.13 17.80
CA SER A 59 -4.32 -12.45 18.16
C SER A 59 -5.37 -12.03 17.11
N GLU A 60 -4.98 -11.28 16.09
CA GLU A 60 -5.91 -10.75 15.08
C GLU A 60 -6.42 -11.85 14.15
N ASN A 61 -7.70 -11.77 13.76
CA ASN A 61 -8.26 -12.59 12.68
C ASN A 61 -7.84 -12.02 11.33
N ILE A 62 -6.95 -12.72 10.63
CA ILE A 62 -6.33 -12.27 9.38
C ILE A 62 -6.85 -13.11 8.22
N LEU A 63 -7.43 -12.45 7.23
CA LEU A 63 -7.83 -13.04 5.95
C LEU A 63 -6.87 -12.59 4.85
N LEU A 64 -6.16 -13.53 4.23
CA LEU A 64 -5.25 -13.27 3.12
C LEU A 64 -5.91 -13.73 1.83
N ILE A 65 -6.03 -12.83 0.86
CA ILE A 65 -6.72 -13.07 -0.41
C ILE A 65 -5.70 -13.16 -1.53
N GLY A 66 -5.76 -14.27 -2.29
CA GLY A 66 -4.97 -14.46 -3.51
C GLY A 66 -3.48 -14.71 -3.25
N GLU A 67 -3.15 -15.56 -2.28
CA GLU A 67 -1.79 -15.75 -1.72
C GLU A 67 -0.75 -16.41 -2.65
N GLY A 68 -1.10 -16.76 -3.89
CA GLY A 68 -0.16 -17.38 -4.83
C GLY A 68 0.45 -18.66 -4.26
N ASP A 69 1.74 -18.66 -3.94
CA ASP A 69 2.44 -19.83 -3.38
C ASP A 69 2.32 -19.96 -1.84
N LEU A 70 1.52 -19.11 -1.18
CA LEU A 70 1.26 -19.11 0.27
C LEU A 70 2.48 -18.80 1.16
N SER A 71 3.60 -18.35 0.58
CA SER A 71 4.81 -18.03 1.35
C SER A 71 4.65 -16.86 2.32
N PHE A 72 3.77 -15.89 2.01
CA PHE A 72 3.47 -14.78 2.91
C PHE A 72 2.70 -15.26 4.15
N ALA A 73 1.64 -16.04 3.96
CA ALA A 73 0.89 -16.69 5.02
C ALA A 73 1.78 -17.53 5.95
N ARG A 74 2.66 -18.36 5.36
CA ARG A 74 3.67 -19.12 6.12
C ARG A 74 4.52 -18.21 7.00
N SER A 75 5.01 -17.11 6.44
CA SER A 75 5.85 -16.17 7.18
C SER A 75 5.12 -15.53 8.37
N LEU A 76 3.83 -15.21 8.22
CA LEU A 76 3.02 -14.69 9.33
C LEU A 76 2.90 -15.69 10.48
N ILE A 77 2.72 -16.97 10.17
CA ILE A 77 2.63 -18.06 11.15
C ILE A 77 3.97 -18.27 11.86
N GLU A 78 5.05 -18.51 11.10
CA GLU A 78 6.35 -18.90 11.66
C GLU A 78 7.05 -17.74 12.39
N HIS A 79 7.03 -16.53 11.82
CA HIS A 79 7.87 -15.41 12.26
C HIS A 79 7.09 -14.33 13.02
N HIS A 80 5.82 -14.12 12.68
CA HIS A 80 4.98 -13.09 13.32
C HIS A 80 3.96 -13.66 14.31
N LYS A 81 3.97 -15.00 14.50
CA LYS A 81 3.12 -15.73 15.46
C LYS A 81 1.62 -15.47 15.30
N CYS A 82 1.20 -15.10 14.11
CA CYS A 82 -0.21 -14.89 13.78
C CYS A 82 -0.86 -16.25 13.56
N THR A 83 -1.60 -16.77 14.54
CA THR A 83 -2.18 -18.12 14.46
C THR A 83 -3.58 -18.13 13.84
N ASN A 84 -4.29 -17.01 13.89
CA ASN A 84 -5.66 -16.89 13.36
C ASN A 84 -5.67 -16.43 11.89
N VAL A 85 -4.92 -17.12 11.04
CA VAL A 85 -4.75 -16.79 9.62
C VAL A 85 -5.63 -17.70 8.76
N THR A 86 -6.45 -17.12 7.89
CA THR A 86 -7.11 -17.82 6.78
C THR A 86 -6.51 -17.32 5.47
N ALA A 87 -5.73 -18.17 4.81
CA ALA A 87 -5.10 -17.88 3.53
C ALA A 87 -5.92 -18.46 2.39
N THR A 88 -6.20 -17.67 1.35
CA THR A 88 -7.02 -18.10 0.23
C THR A 88 -6.29 -18.00 -1.09
N VAL A 89 -6.54 -18.96 -1.98
CA VAL A 89 -6.02 -18.99 -3.34
C VAL A 89 -7.17 -19.10 -4.36
N LEU A 90 -6.92 -18.68 -5.59
CA LEU A 90 -7.90 -18.77 -6.67
C LEU A 90 -8.00 -20.19 -7.23
N GLU A 91 -6.89 -20.93 -7.17
CA GLU A 91 -6.78 -22.31 -7.59
C GLU A 91 -7.80 -23.17 -6.83
N PRO A 92 -8.59 -24.03 -7.51
CA PRO A 92 -9.76 -24.69 -6.93
C PRO A 92 -9.44 -25.88 -6.03
N SER A 93 -8.19 -26.36 -6.02
CA SER A 93 -7.75 -27.49 -5.19
C SER A 93 -6.24 -27.45 -4.95
N LEU A 94 -5.78 -28.23 -3.95
CA LEU A 94 -4.36 -28.42 -3.67
C LEU A 94 -3.58 -28.93 -4.89
N ALA A 95 -4.14 -29.89 -5.63
CA ALA A 95 -3.48 -30.45 -6.82
C ALA A 95 -3.23 -29.41 -7.92
N VAL A 96 -4.21 -28.52 -8.18
CA VAL A 96 -4.05 -27.43 -9.16
C VAL A 96 -3.07 -26.37 -8.65
N LEU A 97 -3.08 -26.10 -7.34
CA LEU A 97 -2.12 -25.20 -6.72
C LEU A 97 -0.69 -25.73 -6.84
N GLU A 98 -0.47 -27.01 -6.54
CA GLU A 98 0.82 -27.70 -6.62
C GLU A 98 1.38 -27.69 -8.05
N GLU A 99 0.55 -27.97 -9.06
CA GLU A 99 0.99 -27.95 -10.45
C GLU A 99 1.57 -26.57 -10.82
N LYS A 100 0.98 -25.50 -10.29
CA LYS A 100 1.34 -24.12 -10.57
C LYS A 100 2.49 -23.60 -9.70
N TYR A 101 2.53 -24.01 -8.44
CA TYR A 101 3.51 -23.65 -7.42
C TYR A 101 3.89 -24.90 -6.61
N PRO A 102 4.84 -25.73 -7.07
CA PRO A 102 5.20 -26.97 -6.39
C PRO A 102 5.62 -26.78 -4.93
N GLN A 103 6.26 -25.64 -4.63
CA GLN A 103 6.66 -25.27 -3.28
C GLN A 103 5.50 -24.98 -2.32
N ALA A 104 4.29 -24.77 -2.84
CA ALA A 104 3.13 -24.39 -2.04
C ALA A 104 2.68 -25.52 -1.10
N ILE A 105 2.95 -26.79 -1.40
CA ILE A 105 2.57 -27.92 -0.54
C ILE A 105 3.19 -27.77 0.85
N GLU A 106 4.50 -27.50 0.89
CA GLU A 106 5.18 -27.34 2.17
C GLU A 106 4.69 -26.10 2.91
N ASN A 107 4.35 -25.03 2.19
CA ASN A 107 3.76 -23.84 2.80
C ASN A 107 2.37 -24.13 3.39
N VAL A 108 1.51 -24.87 2.66
CA VAL A 108 0.19 -25.32 3.16
C VAL A 108 0.36 -26.10 4.46
N ARG A 109 1.25 -27.10 4.45
CA ARG A 109 1.52 -27.93 5.61
C ARG A 109 1.91 -27.09 6.83
N VAL A 110 2.89 -26.20 6.68
CA VAL A 110 3.35 -25.33 7.78
C VAL A 110 2.24 -24.40 8.28
N ILE A 111 1.43 -23.85 7.39
CA ILE A 111 0.30 -22.99 7.76
C ILE A 111 -0.71 -23.76 8.62
N GLU A 112 -1.10 -24.96 8.18
CA GLU A 112 -2.10 -25.78 8.87
C GLU A 112 -1.58 -26.35 10.20
N GLU A 113 -0.32 -26.83 10.24
CA GLU A 113 0.34 -27.26 11.48
C GLU A 113 0.50 -26.10 12.48
N GLY A 114 0.67 -24.87 11.98
CA GLY A 114 0.72 -23.64 12.78
C GLY A 114 -0.63 -23.06 13.20
N GLY A 115 -1.74 -23.75 12.91
CA GLY A 115 -3.11 -23.35 13.29
C GLY A 115 -3.84 -22.45 12.30
N GLY A 116 -3.18 -22.07 11.20
CA GLY A 116 -3.79 -21.36 10.08
C GLY A 116 -4.69 -22.27 9.24
N LYS A 117 -5.40 -21.68 8.29
CA LYS A 117 -6.31 -22.40 7.37
C LYS A 117 -6.02 -22.01 5.94
N VAL A 118 -6.07 -22.97 5.03
CA VAL A 118 -5.99 -22.72 3.58
C VAL A 118 -7.36 -22.97 2.93
N MET A 119 -7.81 -22.04 2.11
CA MET A 119 -9.05 -22.15 1.34
C MET A 119 -8.80 -22.00 -0.17
N TYR A 120 -9.41 -22.88 -0.95
CA TYR A 120 -9.24 -22.95 -2.41
C TYR A 120 -10.44 -22.35 -3.15
N GLY A 121 -10.23 -21.93 -4.40
CA GLY A 121 -11.30 -21.47 -5.28
C GLY A 121 -11.93 -20.13 -4.90
N VAL A 122 -11.21 -19.30 -4.13
CA VAL A 122 -11.74 -18.01 -3.65
C VAL A 122 -11.45 -16.91 -4.67
N ASP A 123 -12.49 -16.50 -5.40
CA ASP A 123 -12.45 -15.34 -6.32
C ASP A 123 -12.70 -14.04 -5.55
N ALA A 124 -11.68 -13.19 -5.43
CA ALA A 124 -11.74 -11.92 -4.72
C ALA A 124 -12.87 -10.99 -5.20
N GLY A 125 -13.23 -11.07 -6.49
CA GLY A 125 -14.30 -10.26 -7.07
C GLY A 125 -15.70 -10.88 -6.94
N LYS A 126 -15.85 -12.05 -6.31
CA LYS A 126 -17.13 -12.77 -6.16
C LYS A 126 -17.30 -13.44 -4.80
N MET A 127 -16.35 -13.25 -3.89
CA MET A 127 -16.34 -13.88 -2.58
C MET A 127 -17.52 -13.41 -1.73
N LYS A 128 -18.08 -14.30 -0.91
CA LYS A 128 -19.09 -13.94 0.09
C LYS A 128 -18.39 -13.30 1.28
N ALA A 129 -19.08 -12.40 1.97
CA ALA A 129 -18.56 -11.80 3.19
C ALA A 129 -18.32 -12.86 4.29
N TRP A 130 -17.17 -12.78 4.95
CA TRP A 130 -16.83 -13.62 6.11
C TRP A 130 -17.49 -13.02 7.34
N THR A 131 -18.58 -13.63 7.75
CA THR A 131 -19.45 -13.09 8.79
C THR A 131 -19.92 -14.17 9.75
N LYS A 132 -20.25 -13.77 10.98
CA LYS A 132 -20.90 -14.58 12.00
C LYS A 132 -22.29 -14.01 12.29
N GLY A 133 -23.25 -14.89 12.50
CA GLY A 133 -24.61 -14.49 12.87
C GLY A 133 -25.61 -15.63 12.68
N LYS A 134 -26.69 -15.60 13.48
CA LYS A 134 -27.80 -16.56 13.33
C LYS A 134 -28.64 -16.21 12.10
N LYS A 135 -29.27 -17.21 11.49
CA LYS A 135 -30.22 -17.03 10.39
C LYS A 135 -31.35 -16.09 10.85
N GLY A 136 -31.60 -15.01 10.11
CA GLY A 136 -32.63 -14.01 10.44
C GLY A 136 -32.16 -12.82 11.28
N LYS A 137 -30.86 -12.71 11.61
CA LYS A 137 -30.27 -11.49 12.18
C LYS A 137 -29.21 -10.91 11.23
N GLU A 138 -28.91 -9.63 11.41
CA GLU A 138 -27.78 -8.99 10.74
C GLU A 138 -26.50 -9.77 11.05
N LYS A 139 -25.72 -10.06 10.00
CA LYS A 139 -24.47 -10.81 10.14
C LYS A 139 -23.34 -9.80 10.29
N GLU A 140 -22.52 -10.00 11.31
CA GLU A 140 -21.38 -9.13 11.57
C GLU A 140 -20.12 -9.72 10.95
N GLY A 141 -19.28 -8.87 10.37
CA GLY A 141 -17.95 -9.25 9.93
C GLY A 141 -17.09 -9.73 11.10
N ILE A 142 -16.09 -10.55 10.80
CA ILE A 142 -15.25 -11.20 11.82
C ILE A 142 -13.75 -10.91 11.68
N MET A 143 -13.35 -10.24 10.60
CA MET A 143 -11.94 -10.04 10.27
C MET A 143 -11.39 -8.73 10.84
N ASP A 144 -10.20 -8.80 11.43
CA ASP A 144 -9.42 -7.64 11.86
C ASP A 144 -8.60 -7.07 10.70
N ARG A 145 -8.06 -7.97 9.86
CA ARG A 145 -7.20 -7.64 8.73
C ARG A 145 -7.66 -8.44 7.53
N ILE A 146 -7.89 -7.76 6.41
CA ILE A 146 -8.11 -8.40 5.11
C ILE A 146 -7.01 -7.93 4.17
N VAL A 147 -6.16 -8.82 3.71
CA VAL A 147 -4.96 -8.46 2.94
C VAL A 147 -5.11 -8.96 1.50
N PHE A 148 -4.85 -8.10 0.52
CA PHE A 148 -4.73 -8.50 -0.88
C PHE A 148 -3.40 -7.96 -1.44
N ASN A 149 -2.38 -8.81 -1.46
CA ASN A 149 -1.06 -8.42 -1.92
C ASN A 149 -0.96 -8.54 -3.44
N PHE A 150 -0.56 -7.45 -4.09
CA PHE A 150 -0.29 -7.37 -5.53
C PHE A 150 -1.43 -7.91 -6.43
N PRO A 151 -2.69 -7.49 -6.21
CA PRO A 151 -3.83 -7.95 -6.98
C PRO A 151 -3.65 -7.71 -8.47
N HIS A 152 -3.94 -8.72 -9.28
CA HIS A 152 -3.87 -8.61 -10.73
C HIS A 152 -4.79 -9.63 -11.41
N VAL A 153 -5.46 -9.27 -12.51
CA VAL A 153 -6.34 -10.20 -13.24
C VAL A 153 -5.58 -11.22 -14.09
N GLY A 154 -4.37 -10.85 -14.55
CA GLY A 154 -3.49 -11.69 -15.37
C GLY A 154 -4.02 -11.95 -16.79
N GLY A 155 -3.16 -11.83 -17.81
CA GLY A 155 -3.42 -12.41 -19.15
C GLY A 155 -4.65 -11.92 -19.95
N LYS A 156 -5.46 -10.98 -19.45
CA LYS A 156 -6.70 -10.53 -20.12
C LYS A 156 -6.48 -9.64 -21.34
N SER A 157 -5.38 -8.91 -21.42
CA SER A 157 -5.05 -8.05 -22.57
C SER A 157 -3.56 -7.69 -22.56
N THR A 158 -3.01 -7.38 -23.73
CA THR A 158 -1.68 -6.75 -23.89
C THR A 158 -1.75 -5.23 -23.94
N ASP A 159 -2.93 -4.65 -24.19
CA ASP A 159 -3.13 -3.19 -24.18
C ASP A 159 -3.08 -2.65 -22.74
N VAL A 160 -2.22 -1.66 -22.51
CA VAL A 160 -1.97 -1.09 -21.18
C VAL A 160 -3.25 -0.49 -20.58
N ASN A 161 -4.04 0.24 -21.36
CA ASN A 161 -5.24 0.91 -20.86
C ASN A 161 -6.35 -0.08 -20.51
N ARG A 162 -6.50 -1.15 -21.29
CA ARG A 162 -7.43 -2.25 -20.97
C ARG A 162 -6.97 -2.98 -19.72
N GLN A 163 -5.68 -3.27 -19.57
CA GLN A 163 -5.14 -3.88 -18.35
C GLN A 163 -5.38 -3.00 -17.11
N VAL A 164 -5.18 -1.69 -17.22
CA VAL A 164 -5.50 -0.74 -16.14
C VAL A 164 -6.98 -0.87 -15.76
N ARG A 165 -7.91 -0.80 -16.72
CA ARG A 165 -9.35 -0.92 -16.44
C ARG A 165 -9.73 -2.24 -15.76
N TYR A 166 -9.21 -3.37 -16.25
CA TYR A 166 -9.54 -4.67 -15.64
C TYR A 166 -9.01 -4.80 -14.21
N ASN A 167 -7.83 -4.25 -13.91
CA ASN A 167 -7.29 -4.29 -12.55
C ASN A 167 -8.00 -3.30 -11.62
N GLN A 168 -8.47 -2.15 -12.14
CA GLN A 168 -9.34 -1.25 -11.38
C GLN A 168 -10.68 -1.91 -11.04
N GLU A 169 -11.30 -2.59 -12.01
CA GLU A 169 -12.54 -3.34 -11.80
C GLU A 169 -12.38 -4.46 -10.75
N LEU A 170 -11.26 -5.19 -10.78
CA LEU A 170 -10.92 -6.19 -9.77
C LEU A 170 -10.87 -5.57 -8.37
N LEU A 171 -10.18 -4.44 -8.20
CA LEU A 171 -10.05 -3.77 -6.91
C LEU A 171 -11.40 -3.25 -6.39
N VAL A 172 -12.20 -2.61 -7.25
CA VAL A 172 -13.54 -2.13 -6.88
C VAL A 172 -14.42 -3.30 -6.45
N SER A 173 -14.43 -4.40 -7.21
CA SER A 173 -15.21 -5.58 -6.83
C SER A 173 -14.72 -6.17 -5.52
N PHE A 174 -13.41 -6.33 -5.34
CA PHE A 174 -12.82 -6.81 -4.10
C PHE A 174 -13.24 -5.95 -2.89
N PHE A 175 -13.11 -4.62 -2.96
CA PHE A 175 -13.48 -3.74 -1.85
C PHE A 175 -14.95 -3.89 -1.48
N THR A 176 -15.84 -3.92 -2.48
CA THR A 176 -17.29 -4.11 -2.28
C THR A 176 -17.61 -5.42 -1.56
N HIS A 177 -16.91 -6.51 -1.87
CA HIS A 177 -17.15 -7.81 -1.23
C HIS A 177 -16.42 -7.97 0.12
N ALA A 178 -15.29 -7.29 0.31
CA ALA A 178 -14.46 -7.39 1.51
C ALA A 178 -14.99 -6.57 2.68
N ILE A 179 -15.59 -5.39 2.43
CA ILE A 179 -15.94 -4.43 3.49
C ILE A 179 -16.86 -5.02 4.58
N SER A 180 -17.84 -5.84 4.18
CA SER A 180 -18.77 -6.49 5.11
C SER A 180 -18.14 -7.61 5.93
N SER A 181 -16.91 -8.02 5.60
CA SER A 181 -16.16 -9.04 6.35
C SER A 181 -15.36 -8.43 7.51
N LEU A 182 -15.16 -7.10 7.52
CA LEU A 182 -14.51 -6.42 8.64
C LEU A 182 -15.40 -6.48 9.88
N ARG A 183 -14.80 -6.82 11.02
CA ARG A 183 -15.51 -6.74 12.30
C ARG A 183 -15.76 -5.29 12.71
N PRO A 184 -16.82 -5.00 13.50
CA PRO A 184 -17.07 -3.66 14.00
C PRO A 184 -15.86 -3.08 14.74
N ALA A 185 -15.57 -1.80 14.55
CA ALA A 185 -14.48 -1.15 15.27
C ALA A 185 -14.76 -1.16 16.79
N PRO A 186 -13.77 -1.53 17.62
CA PRO A 186 -13.94 -1.49 19.06
C PRO A 186 -14.15 -0.05 19.55
N LYS A 187 -15.07 0.12 20.50
CA LYS A 187 -15.31 1.39 21.20
C LYS A 187 -14.89 1.23 22.67
N PRO A 188 -14.06 2.12 23.24
CA PRO A 188 -13.40 3.26 22.61
C PRO A 188 -12.29 2.83 21.63
N LEU A 189 -11.88 3.75 20.74
CA LEU A 189 -10.86 3.56 19.68
C LEU A 189 -9.42 3.38 20.26
N SER A 190 -9.23 2.46 21.19
CA SER A 190 -7.95 2.20 21.86
C SER A 190 -7.01 1.32 21.03
N THR A 191 -7.51 0.68 19.97
CA THR A 191 -6.74 -0.27 19.14
C THR A 191 -6.86 0.07 17.65
N THR A 192 -5.91 -0.41 16.87
CA THR A 192 -5.88 -0.21 15.41
C THR A 192 -7.18 -0.71 14.79
N PRO A 193 -7.91 0.13 14.03
CA PRO A 193 -9.23 -0.23 13.50
C PRO A 193 -9.14 -1.44 12.56
N PRO A 194 -10.19 -2.29 12.49
CA PRO A 194 -10.29 -3.33 11.47
C PRO A 194 -10.10 -2.74 10.07
N SER A 195 -9.26 -3.37 9.25
CA SER A 195 -8.80 -2.75 8.02
C SER A 195 -8.58 -3.72 6.86
N ILE A 196 -8.75 -3.19 5.65
CA ILE A 196 -8.35 -3.83 4.40
C ILE A 196 -6.98 -3.27 4.01
N ILE A 197 -6.01 -4.14 3.73
CA ILE A 197 -4.65 -3.79 3.37
C ILE A 197 -4.40 -4.27 1.94
N VAL A 198 -4.06 -3.34 1.04
CA VAL A 198 -3.68 -3.69 -0.34
C VAL A 198 -2.28 -3.21 -0.62
N THR A 199 -1.45 -4.13 -1.12
CA THR A 199 -0.06 -3.84 -1.49
C THR A 199 0.07 -3.74 -3.00
N LEU A 200 0.67 -2.66 -3.51
CA LEU A 200 0.95 -2.47 -4.92
C LEU A 200 2.42 -2.08 -5.13
N PHE A 201 2.96 -2.41 -6.31
CA PHE A 201 4.21 -1.80 -6.76
C PHE A 201 4.04 -0.29 -6.97
N THR A 202 5.09 0.48 -6.76
CA THR A 202 5.07 1.96 -6.85
C THR A 202 5.36 2.49 -8.24
N ASN A 203 5.55 1.60 -9.23
CA ASN A 203 5.86 1.96 -10.62
C ASN A 203 4.64 1.76 -11.54
N PRO A 204 4.57 2.42 -12.71
CA PRO A 204 3.58 2.10 -13.73
C PRO A 204 3.61 0.61 -14.13
N PRO A 205 2.47 0.02 -14.52
CA PRO A 205 1.15 0.66 -14.65
C PRO A 205 0.37 0.75 -13.32
N TYR A 206 0.89 0.21 -12.21
CA TYR A 206 0.18 0.12 -10.92
C TYR A 206 -0.22 1.49 -10.36
N THR A 207 0.61 2.52 -10.60
CA THR A 207 0.31 3.90 -10.22
C THR A 207 -0.91 4.48 -10.93
N LEU A 208 -1.23 4.01 -12.14
CA LEU A 208 -2.39 4.45 -12.92
C LEU A 208 -3.71 3.91 -12.38
N TRP A 209 -3.69 2.93 -11.48
CA TRP A 209 -4.91 2.32 -10.96
C TRP A 209 -5.63 3.24 -9.97
N ASN A 210 -4.91 4.18 -9.36
CA ASN A 210 -5.45 5.17 -8.43
C ASN A 210 -6.26 4.54 -7.28
N ILE A 211 -5.63 3.57 -6.58
CA ILE A 211 -6.27 2.71 -5.58
C ILE A 211 -7.00 3.48 -4.47
N ARG A 212 -6.51 4.67 -4.08
CA ARG A 212 -7.13 5.51 -3.05
C ARG A 212 -8.53 5.96 -3.48
N ASP A 213 -8.66 6.37 -4.74
CA ASP A 213 -9.94 6.84 -5.27
C ASP A 213 -10.88 5.66 -5.52
N LEU A 214 -10.38 4.50 -5.95
CA LEU A 214 -11.18 3.28 -6.06
C LEU A 214 -11.77 2.89 -4.70
N ALA A 215 -10.94 2.84 -3.65
CA ALA A 215 -11.38 2.49 -2.30
C ALA A 215 -12.42 3.49 -1.77
N ARG A 216 -12.24 4.80 -2.03
CA ARG A 216 -13.20 5.83 -1.63
C ARG A 216 -14.58 5.62 -2.25
N HIS A 217 -14.63 5.32 -3.54
CA HIS A 217 -15.90 5.04 -4.23
C HIS A 217 -16.53 3.71 -3.79
N SER A 218 -15.75 2.82 -3.17
CA SER A 218 -16.23 1.58 -2.55
C SER A 218 -16.60 1.72 -1.05
N GLY A 219 -16.71 2.93 -0.51
CA GLY A 219 -17.13 3.17 0.88
C GLY A 219 -16.02 3.05 1.92
N LEU A 220 -14.75 3.09 1.51
CA LEU A 220 -13.60 3.03 2.40
C LEU A 220 -12.91 4.39 2.52
N ALA A 221 -12.16 4.58 3.61
CA ALA A 221 -11.25 5.71 3.80
C ALA A 221 -9.82 5.22 3.95
N VAL A 222 -8.85 5.99 3.44
CA VAL A 222 -7.43 5.72 3.67
C VAL A 222 -7.10 6.08 5.11
N HIS A 223 -6.63 5.10 5.89
CA HIS A 223 -6.14 5.32 7.25
C HIS A 223 -4.66 5.68 7.26
N THR A 224 -3.83 4.88 6.59
CA THR A 224 -2.38 5.13 6.47
C THR A 224 -1.80 4.37 5.27
N SER A 225 -0.51 4.56 5.00
CA SER A 225 0.24 3.74 4.04
C SER A 225 1.70 3.65 4.45
N PHE A 226 2.33 2.50 4.20
CA PHE A 226 3.73 2.26 4.55
C PHE A 226 4.46 1.51 3.43
N ARG A 227 5.79 1.60 3.42
CA ARG A 227 6.63 0.85 2.46
C ARG A 227 6.51 -0.64 2.77
N PHE A 228 6.15 -1.43 1.76
CA PHE A 228 6.19 -2.88 1.89
C PHE A 228 7.65 -3.34 1.76
N GLN A 229 8.15 -4.03 2.76
CA GLN A 229 9.52 -4.53 2.79
C GLN A 229 9.46 -6.05 2.84
N ALA A 230 9.70 -6.71 1.70
CA ALA A 230 9.63 -8.17 1.57
C ALA A 230 10.51 -8.89 2.61
N ALA A 231 11.68 -8.33 2.91
CA ALA A 231 12.60 -8.86 3.92
C ALA A 231 12.03 -8.93 5.36
N ALA A 232 10.93 -8.21 5.65
CA ALA A 232 10.22 -8.32 6.93
C ALA A 232 9.42 -9.64 7.05
N TYR A 233 9.30 -10.39 5.96
CA TYR A 233 8.59 -11.65 5.87
C TYR A 233 9.57 -12.73 5.41
N PRO A 234 10.34 -13.35 6.32
CA PRO A 234 11.29 -14.39 5.95
C PRO A 234 10.60 -15.52 5.18
N GLY A 235 11.25 -16.01 4.12
CA GLY A 235 10.70 -17.04 3.23
C GLY A 235 9.69 -16.56 2.19
N TYR A 236 9.23 -15.31 2.26
CA TYR A 236 8.30 -14.75 1.27
C TYR A 236 8.92 -14.70 -0.14
N ARG A 237 8.16 -15.16 -1.13
CA ARG A 237 8.47 -15.02 -2.55
C ARG A 237 7.28 -14.44 -3.29
N HIS A 238 7.55 -13.54 -4.22
CA HIS A 238 6.47 -12.99 -5.02
C HIS A 238 6.02 -13.97 -6.11
N ALA A 239 4.78 -14.45 -6.02
CA ALA A 239 4.17 -15.32 -7.02
C ALA A 239 3.31 -14.53 -8.02
N ARG A 240 3.49 -14.79 -9.33
CA ARG A 240 2.69 -14.16 -10.39
C ARG A 240 1.47 -15.02 -10.75
N THR A 241 0.41 -14.39 -11.25
CA THR A 241 -0.83 -15.07 -11.68
C THR A 241 -0.63 -16.17 -12.75
N LEU A 242 0.49 -16.14 -13.49
CA LEU A 242 0.83 -17.14 -14.50
C LEU A 242 1.59 -18.36 -13.94
N GLY A 243 1.84 -18.41 -12.62
CA GLY A 243 2.64 -19.46 -12.01
C GLY A 243 4.14 -19.25 -12.19
N VAL A 244 4.90 -20.30 -11.88
CA VAL A 244 6.34 -20.37 -12.14
C VAL A 244 6.57 -20.38 -13.66
N VAL A 245 7.06 -19.27 -14.20
CA VAL A 245 7.39 -19.18 -15.64
C VAL A 245 8.66 -19.99 -15.90
N LYS A 246 8.50 -21.22 -16.38
CA LYS A 246 9.62 -22.06 -16.86
C LYS A 246 10.18 -21.45 -18.15
N SER A 247 11.48 -21.18 -18.19
CA SER A 247 12.12 -20.76 -19.45
C SER A 247 12.11 -21.92 -20.46
N LYS A 248 12.17 -21.62 -21.77
CA LYS A 248 12.27 -22.63 -22.84
C LYS A 248 13.49 -23.56 -22.71
N LYS A 249 14.45 -23.26 -21.82
CA LYS A 249 15.64 -24.08 -21.56
C LYS A 249 15.55 -24.90 -20.25
N GLY A 250 14.41 -24.94 -19.57
CA GLY A 250 14.23 -25.77 -18.37
C GLY A 250 14.91 -25.24 -17.11
N GLU A 251 15.72 -24.18 -17.20
CA GLU A 251 16.25 -23.45 -16.05
C GLU A 251 15.18 -22.46 -15.54
N GLY A 252 15.07 -22.41 -14.21
CA GLY A 252 13.97 -21.86 -13.41
C GLY A 252 13.66 -20.36 -13.56
N GLU A 253 12.83 -19.88 -12.63
CA GLU A 253 12.24 -18.54 -12.51
C GLU A 253 12.89 -17.50 -13.44
N GLY A 254 12.23 -17.19 -14.56
CA GLY A 254 12.66 -16.07 -15.40
C GLY A 254 12.86 -14.85 -14.51
N GLY A 255 14.04 -14.22 -14.58
CA GLY A 255 14.66 -13.35 -13.56
C GLY A 255 13.91 -12.08 -13.11
N TRP A 256 12.59 -12.02 -13.27
CA TRP A 256 11.71 -11.07 -12.64
C TRP A 256 11.53 -11.46 -11.16
N LYS A 257 12.06 -10.63 -10.27
CA LYS A 257 11.94 -10.78 -8.82
C LYS A 257 11.06 -9.67 -8.26
N GLY A 258 9.84 -10.02 -7.88
CA GLY A 258 8.86 -9.04 -7.40
C GLY A 258 9.28 -8.45 -6.04
N GLU A 259 9.89 -9.25 -5.19
CA GLU A 259 10.35 -8.91 -3.84
C GLU A 259 11.45 -7.83 -3.80
N GLU A 260 12.21 -7.67 -4.88
CA GLU A 260 13.25 -6.63 -5.00
C GLU A 260 12.68 -5.28 -5.46
N ARG A 261 11.41 -5.23 -5.89
CA ARG A 261 10.79 -4.02 -6.42
C ARG A 261 10.19 -3.18 -5.30
N GLU A 262 10.21 -1.86 -5.50
CA GLU A 262 9.54 -0.94 -4.59
C GLU A 262 8.02 -1.16 -4.58
N ALA A 263 7.48 -1.29 -3.37
CA ALA A 263 6.07 -1.53 -3.13
C ALA A 263 5.57 -0.76 -1.90
N ARG A 264 4.26 -0.49 -1.89
CA ARG A 264 3.57 0.24 -0.82
C ARG A 264 2.28 -0.47 -0.46
N SER A 265 2.06 -0.64 0.83
CA SER A 265 0.81 -1.12 1.41
C SER A 265 -0.06 0.07 1.81
N TYR A 266 -1.32 0.04 1.40
CA TYR A 266 -2.34 1.02 1.74
C TYR A 266 -3.34 0.39 2.69
N VAL A 267 -3.57 1.04 3.83
CA VAL A 267 -4.49 0.58 4.88
C VAL A 267 -5.79 1.37 4.76
N PHE A 268 -6.88 0.65 4.54
CA PHE A 268 -8.21 1.19 4.36
C PHE A 268 -9.12 0.74 5.50
N VAL A 269 -9.93 1.66 6.01
CA VAL A 269 -10.95 1.40 7.03
C VAL A 269 -12.31 1.75 6.46
N ARG A 270 -13.41 1.34 7.10
CA ARG A 270 -14.73 1.87 6.74
C ARG A 270 -14.72 3.39 6.83
N LYS A 271 -15.48 4.05 5.96
CA LYS A 271 -15.54 5.50 5.91
C LYS A 271 -15.90 6.10 7.27
N GLU A 272 -16.94 5.58 7.91
CA GLU A 272 -17.42 6.00 9.22
C GLU A 272 -16.38 5.79 10.34
N ASP A 273 -15.68 4.66 10.33
CA ASP A 273 -14.61 4.36 11.30
C ASP A 273 -13.43 5.32 11.12
N GLY A 274 -13.10 5.69 9.88
CA GLY A 274 -12.07 6.66 9.57
C GLY A 274 -12.43 8.09 10.03
N GLU A 275 -13.67 8.50 9.86
CA GLU A 275 -14.19 9.80 10.34
C GLU A 275 -14.14 9.88 11.87
N LEU A 276 -14.57 8.82 12.57
CA LEU A 276 -14.50 8.72 14.03
C LEU A 276 -13.04 8.76 14.54
N TRP A 277 -12.13 8.07 13.87
CA TRP A 277 -10.71 8.07 14.23
C TRP A 277 -10.09 9.47 14.10
N ASN A 278 -10.38 10.17 13.01
CA ASN A 278 -9.87 11.52 12.79
C ASN A 278 -10.45 12.52 13.81
N ALA A 279 -11.73 12.39 14.14
CA ALA A 279 -12.36 13.22 15.18
C ALA A 279 -11.72 13.01 16.56
N ALA A 280 -11.48 11.75 16.95
CA ALA A 280 -10.83 11.40 18.22
C ALA A 280 -9.40 11.94 18.30
N ALA A 281 -8.62 11.80 17.22
CA ALA A 281 -7.26 12.33 17.15
C ALA A 281 -7.20 13.86 17.27
N ASN A 282 -8.18 14.56 16.69
CA ASN A 282 -8.28 16.02 16.78
C ASN A 282 -8.73 16.50 18.16
N ALA A 283 -9.63 15.76 18.84
CA ALA A 283 -10.03 16.07 20.22
C ALA A 283 -8.86 15.95 21.20
N GLY A 284 -8.02 14.91 21.07
CA GLY A 284 -6.82 14.74 21.89
C GLY A 284 -5.79 15.87 21.70
N LYS A 285 -5.65 16.40 20.49
CA LYS A 285 -4.78 17.57 20.22
C LYS A 285 -5.29 18.85 20.88
N ARG A 286 -6.60 19.09 20.89
CA ARG A 286 -7.19 20.27 21.55
C ARG A 286 -6.99 20.24 23.05
N LYS A 287 -7.24 19.08 23.68
CA LYS A 287 -7.03 18.90 25.12
C LYS A 287 -5.57 19.11 25.56
N ARG A 288 -4.61 18.63 24.75
CA ARG A 288 -3.18 18.85 25.02
C ARG A 288 -2.73 20.31 24.84
N GLY A 289 -3.41 21.08 23.98
CA GLY A 289 -3.15 22.52 23.82
C GLY A 289 -3.70 23.39 24.96
N GLU A 290 -4.74 22.92 25.66
CA GLU A 290 -5.28 23.59 26.85
C GLU A 290 -4.40 23.33 28.09
N GLU A 291 -3.82 22.14 28.23
CA GLU A 291 -2.92 21.80 29.35
C GLU A 291 -1.54 22.49 29.28
N GLU A 292 -1.07 22.94 28.10
CA GLU A 292 0.17 23.73 27.96
C GLU A 292 -0.03 25.24 28.20
N SER A 293 -1.27 25.71 28.31
CA SER A 293 -1.62 27.13 28.48
C SER A 293 -1.76 27.57 29.95
N ASP A 294 -1.63 26.67 30.92
CA ASP A 294 -2.00 26.92 32.33
C ASP A 294 -0.79 26.81 33.29
N SER A 295 0.42 27.19 32.85
CA SER A 295 1.63 27.17 33.68
C SER A 295 2.43 28.49 33.74
N GLU A 296 1.78 29.64 33.58
CA GLU A 296 2.37 30.94 33.94
C GLU A 296 1.43 31.82 34.78
N SER A 297 1.38 31.54 36.09
CA SER A 297 1.15 32.48 37.21
C SER A 297 1.37 31.66 38.49
N ASP A 298 1.92 32.11 39.61
CA ASP A 298 2.27 33.40 40.16
C ASP A 298 3.30 33.10 41.26
N SER A 299 4.41 33.84 41.36
CA SER A 299 5.29 33.78 42.54
C SER A 299 5.52 35.19 43.08
N GLU A 300 4.48 35.74 43.69
CA GLU A 300 4.62 36.87 44.61
C GLU A 300 5.31 36.39 45.88
N ASN A 301 6.58 36.75 46.02
CA ASN A 301 7.36 36.55 47.23
C ASN A 301 6.97 37.61 48.27
N ARG A 302 6.23 37.21 49.31
CA ARG A 302 5.91 38.03 50.47
C ARG A 302 6.28 37.26 51.74
N SER A 303 7.44 37.56 52.30
CA SER A 303 7.73 37.30 53.71
C SER A 303 8.41 38.54 54.28
N GLY A 304 7.73 39.17 55.24
CA GLY A 304 8.29 40.20 56.08
C GLY A 304 8.82 39.58 57.35
N GLU A 305 9.96 40.08 57.82
CA GLU A 305 10.38 39.97 59.20
C GLU A 305 10.81 41.35 59.72
N HIS A 306 10.42 41.58 60.96
CA HIS A 306 10.43 42.81 61.72
C HIS A 306 11.72 42.87 62.55
N SER A 307 12.40 44.01 62.62
CA SER A 307 12.90 44.60 63.88
C SER A 307 13.70 45.88 63.63
N GLU A 308 13.43 46.87 64.49
CA GLU A 308 14.01 48.21 64.55
C GLU A 308 15.42 48.17 65.16
N ALA A 309 16.31 49.04 64.66
CA ALA A 309 17.35 49.71 65.45
C ALA A 309 17.94 50.90 64.68
N GLU A 310 17.64 52.10 65.20
CA GLU A 310 18.46 53.32 65.39
C GLU A 310 19.50 53.80 64.34
N GLU A 311 19.36 55.10 64.02
CA GLU A 311 20.21 56.10 63.33
C GLU A 311 21.70 56.20 63.77
N PRO A 312 22.54 57.13 63.23
CA PRO A 312 22.66 57.75 61.88
C PRO A 312 24.15 57.81 61.41
N ASP A 313 24.40 58.32 60.19
CA ASP A 313 25.58 59.12 59.75
C ASP A 313 25.59 59.17 58.20
N ASP A 314 25.25 60.30 57.57
CA ASP A 314 26.13 61.43 57.18
C ASP A 314 27.11 61.11 56.03
N TRP A 315 27.36 62.14 55.20
CA TRP A 315 28.25 62.27 54.04
C TRP A 315 27.63 62.23 52.63
N ASP A 316 27.07 63.38 52.28
CA ASP A 316 27.56 64.32 51.25
C ASP A 316 28.16 63.84 49.91
N GLU A 317 27.63 64.53 48.89
CA GLU A 317 28.33 65.20 47.77
C GLU A 317 28.65 64.49 46.42
N LYS A 318 28.16 65.21 45.38
CA LYS A 318 28.79 65.53 44.09
C LYS A 318 28.81 64.40 43.04
N LYS A 319 28.31 64.57 41.82
CA LYS A 319 28.10 65.73 40.95
C LYS A 319 27.14 65.36 39.83
#